data_AF-A0A1D2TQW2-F1
#
_entry.id   AF-A0A1D2TQW2-F1
#
_cell.length_a   1.000
_cell.length_b   1.000
_cell.length_c   1.000
_cell.angle_alpha   90.00
_cell.angle_beta   90.00
_cell.angle_gamma   90.00
#
_symmetry.space_group_name_H-M   'P 1'
#
loop_
_entity.id
_entity.type
_entity.pdbx_description
1 polymer ?
#
loop_
_entity_poly.entity_id
_entity_poly.type
_entity_poly.pdbx_seq_one_letter_code
_entity_poly.pdbx_strand_id
1 'polypeptide(L)'
;MDFDEFRSLLAKRFPKERFLIVQYGDHQPIATRTLLGFDKGAAAEDIQLTPESPGLLTYYSVDGVNYEPPPLPDEDVVEVPYLGTILLNAARLPLPPSYQARLELMRLCDGRYYTCAKSKSILSFHRRLMDSGLIDGR
;
A
#
# COMPACT_ATOMS: atom_id res chain seq x y z
N MET A 1 -4.46 -10.73 19.75
CA MET A 1 -2.99 -10.75 19.89
C MET A 1 -2.54 -9.33 19.71
N ASP A 2 -1.82 -8.81 20.68
CA ASP A 2 -1.27 -7.47 20.63
C ASP A 2 -0.08 -7.40 19.64
N PHE A 3 0.16 -6.25 19.00
CA PHE A 3 1.24 -6.13 18.01
C PHE A 3 2.63 -6.28 18.64
N ASP A 4 2.84 -5.73 19.84
CA ASP A 4 4.11 -5.85 20.54
C ASP A 4 4.32 -7.28 21.05
N GLU A 5 3.24 -7.95 21.48
CA GLU A 5 3.27 -9.38 21.80
C GLU A 5 3.71 -10.21 20.57
N PHE A 6 3.11 -9.96 19.39
CA PHE A 6 3.49 -10.64 18.15
C PHE A 6 4.97 -10.44 17.80
N ARG A 7 5.46 -9.20 17.87
CA ARG A 7 6.88 -8.88 17.63
C ARG A 7 7.81 -9.57 18.63
N SER A 8 7.45 -9.54 19.91
CA SER A 8 8.22 -10.21 20.97
C SER A 8 8.29 -11.72 20.75
N LEU A 9 7.21 -12.35 20.28
CA LEU A 9 7.20 -13.77 19.98
C LEU A 9 8.08 -14.11 18.77
N LEU A 10 8.08 -13.27 17.72
CA LEU A 10 9.00 -13.43 16.58
C LEU A 10 10.46 -13.36 17.04
N ALA A 11 10.83 -12.33 17.79
CA ALA A 11 12.21 -12.15 18.28
C ALA A 11 12.68 -13.33 19.15
N LYS A 12 11.81 -13.83 20.03
CA LYS A 12 12.11 -14.95 20.93
C LYS A 12 12.25 -16.27 20.19
N ARG A 13 11.35 -16.53 19.22
CA ARG A 13 11.29 -17.81 18.51
C ARG A 13 12.36 -17.91 17.40
N PHE A 14 12.73 -16.78 16.82
CA PHE A 14 13.62 -16.67 15.67
C PHE A 14 14.68 -15.57 15.90
N PRO A 15 15.62 -15.78 16.84
CA PRO A 15 16.56 -14.74 17.27
C PRO A 15 17.64 -14.40 16.23
N LYS A 16 17.78 -15.19 15.15
CA LYS A 16 18.79 -14.97 14.10
C LYS A 16 18.16 -14.50 12.79
N GLU A 17 16.85 -14.56 12.68
CA GLU A 17 16.08 -14.22 11.52
C GLU A 17 15.67 -12.76 11.58
N ARG A 18 15.62 -12.14 10.39
CA ARG A 18 15.21 -10.76 10.20
C ARG A 18 13.81 -10.76 9.60
N PHE A 19 12.91 -10.01 10.21
CA PHE A 19 11.55 -9.85 9.72
C PHE A 19 11.33 -8.40 9.35
N LEU A 20 10.70 -8.20 8.19
CA LEU A 20 10.00 -6.98 7.85
C LEU A 20 8.52 -7.24 8.06
N ILE A 21 7.85 -6.37 8.80
CA ILE A 21 6.42 -6.47 9.08
C ILE A 21 5.73 -5.29 8.42
N VAL A 22 4.73 -5.56 7.61
CA VAL A 22 3.89 -4.53 7.00
C VAL A 22 2.47 -4.74 7.47
N GLN A 23 1.89 -3.66 8.01
CA GLN A 23 0.48 -3.60 8.37
C GLN A 23 -0.18 -2.60 7.45
N TYR A 24 -1.38 -2.90 6.98
CA TYR A 24 -2.19 -1.95 6.23
C TYR A 24 -3.67 -2.23 6.48
N GLY A 25 -4.49 -1.17 6.47
CA GLY A 25 -5.94 -1.32 6.46
C GLY A 25 -6.42 -1.62 5.05
N ASP A 26 -7.22 -2.67 4.89
CA ASP A 26 -7.87 -3.00 3.62
C ASP A 26 -9.02 -2.04 3.30
N HIS A 27 -9.82 -1.67 4.31
CA HIS A 27 -10.86 -0.64 4.21
C HIS A 27 -11.22 -0.05 5.59
N GLN A 28 -12.01 1.03 5.57
CA GLN A 28 -12.58 1.64 6.77
C GLN A 28 -13.60 0.70 7.46
N PRO A 29 -13.64 0.61 8.80
CA PRO A 29 -14.65 -0.18 9.50
C PRO A 29 -16.03 0.51 9.44
N ILE A 30 -17.10 -0.26 9.59
CA ILE A 30 -18.48 0.27 9.58
C ILE A 30 -18.67 1.36 10.65
N ALA A 31 -17.98 1.26 11.79
CA ALA A 31 -18.07 2.21 12.88
C ALA A 31 -17.66 3.65 12.48
N THR A 32 -16.79 3.83 11.49
CA THR A 32 -16.35 5.17 11.06
C THR A 32 -17.33 5.85 10.11
N ARG A 33 -18.35 5.15 9.59
CA ARG A 33 -19.33 5.72 8.64
C ARG A 33 -19.97 7.01 9.11
N THR A 34 -20.42 7.02 10.37
CA THR A 34 -21.09 8.20 10.94
C THR A 34 -20.11 9.36 11.15
N LEU A 35 -18.83 9.06 11.40
CA LEU A 35 -17.77 10.06 11.48
C LEU A 35 -17.44 10.65 10.10
N LEU A 36 -17.69 9.90 9.03
CA LEU A 36 -17.54 10.31 7.64
C LEU A 36 -18.80 10.98 7.07
N GLY A 37 -19.83 11.20 7.90
CA GLY A 37 -21.06 11.89 7.51
C GLY A 37 -22.11 11.03 6.83
N PHE A 38 -21.95 9.70 6.82
CA PHE A 38 -22.95 8.79 6.27
C PHE A 38 -24.07 8.46 7.27
N ASP A 39 -25.29 8.25 6.76
CA ASP A 39 -26.43 7.84 7.57
C ASP A 39 -26.17 6.47 8.22
N LYS A 40 -26.59 6.31 9.48
CA LYS A 40 -26.57 5.04 10.21
C LYS A 40 -27.39 3.95 9.51
N GLY A 41 -28.44 4.34 8.79
CA GLY A 41 -29.30 3.42 8.04
C GLY A 41 -28.76 3.04 6.66
N ALA A 42 -27.69 3.68 6.18
CA ALA A 42 -27.14 3.39 4.85
C ALA A 42 -26.40 2.05 4.84
N ALA A 43 -26.77 1.18 3.89
CA ALA A 43 -26.05 -0.06 3.64
C ALA A 43 -24.64 0.24 3.09
N ALA A 44 -23.70 -0.71 3.25
CA ALA A 44 -22.30 -0.51 2.83
C ALA A 44 -22.17 -0.21 1.35
N GLU A 45 -22.90 -1.04 0.61
CA GLU A 45 -22.99 -1.12 -0.83
C GLU A 45 -23.60 0.13 -1.47
N ASP A 46 -24.39 0.89 -0.71
CA ASP A 46 -25.06 2.10 -1.19
C ASP A 46 -24.19 3.36 -1.04
N ILE A 47 -23.07 3.27 -0.32
CA ILE A 47 -22.18 4.39 -0.08
C ILE A 47 -21.27 4.60 -1.30
N GLN A 48 -21.52 5.67 -2.05
CA GLN A 48 -20.61 6.09 -3.13
C GLN A 48 -19.50 6.98 -2.58
N LEU A 49 -18.26 6.57 -2.83
CA LEU A 49 -17.06 7.30 -2.45
C LEU A 49 -16.41 7.88 -3.69
N THR A 50 -16.03 9.16 -3.63
CA THR A 50 -15.10 9.74 -4.60
C THR A 50 -13.68 9.24 -4.31
N PRO A 51 -12.76 9.25 -5.29
CA PRO A 51 -11.37 8.85 -5.07
C PRO A 51 -10.64 9.61 -3.94
N GLU A 52 -11.06 10.86 -3.69
CA GLU A 52 -10.51 11.73 -2.65
C GLU A 52 -11.25 11.60 -1.31
N SER A 53 -12.25 10.72 -1.22
CA SER A 53 -13.04 10.55 -0.01
C SER A 53 -12.18 10.05 1.15
N PRO A 54 -12.27 10.65 2.35
CA PRO A 54 -11.63 10.12 3.55
C PRO A 54 -12.07 8.70 3.90
N GLY A 55 -13.21 8.24 3.37
CA GLY A 55 -13.67 6.85 3.49
C GLY A 55 -12.79 5.82 2.77
N LEU A 56 -11.89 6.27 1.88
CA LEU A 56 -10.88 5.43 1.21
C LEU A 56 -9.50 5.50 1.88
N LEU A 57 -9.29 6.43 2.82
CA LEU A 57 -8.02 6.56 3.51
C LEU A 57 -7.94 5.52 4.61
N THR A 58 -6.95 4.63 4.55
CA THR A 58 -6.60 3.76 5.67
C THR A 58 -5.20 4.13 6.16
N TYR A 59 -4.48 3.19 6.75
CA TYR A 59 -3.09 3.37 7.14
C TYR A 59 -2.24 2.27 6.52
N TYR A 60 -0.94 2.52 6.48
CA TYR A 60 0.05 1.45 6.40
C TYR A 60 1.23 1.80 7.31
N SER A 61 1.95 0.78 7.76
CA SER A 61 3.16 0.93 8.57
C SER A 61 4.15 -0.16 8.23
N VAL A 62 5.44 0.14 8.35
CA VAL A 62 6.53 -0.82 8.18
C VAL A 62 7.35 -0.86 9.46
N ASP A 63 7.52 -2.05 10.02
CA ASP A 63 8.31 -2.31 11.23
C ASP A 63 9.29 -3.47 10.97
N GLY A 64 10.25 -3.68 11.87
CA GLY A 64 11.21 -4.77 11.78
C GLY A 64 11.47 -5.47 13.11
N VAL A 65 11.78 -6.76 13.02
CA VAL A 65 12.31 -7.56 14.12
C VAL A 65 13.69 -8.05 13.72
N ASN A 66 14.71 -7.75 14.55
CA ASN A 66 16.13 -7.91 14.22
C ASN A 66 16.52 -7.21 12.89
N TYR A 67 15.75 -6.21 12.50
CA TYR A 67 15.87 -5.48 11.25
C TYR A 67 15.40 -4.05 11.45
N GLU A 68 16.10 -3.10 10.83
CA GLU A 68 15.71 -1.70 10.80
C GLU A 68 15.29 -1.34 9.37
N PRO A 69 13.98 -1.20 9.11
CA PRO A 69 13.49 -0.76 7.81
C PRO A 69 13.99 0.65 7.46
N PRO A 70 14.16 0.98 6.17
CA PRO A 70 14.37 2.37 5.78
C PRO A 70 13.13 3.23 6.10
N PRO A 71 13.27 4.57 6.09
CA PRO A 71 12.13 5.47 6.16
C PRO A 71 11.05 5.14 5.13
N LEU A 72 9.79 5.42 5.48
CA LEU A 72 8.69 5.37 4.53
C LEU A 72 8.88 6.41 3.43
N PRO A 73 8.21 6.25 2.27
CA PRO A 73 8.16 7.29 1.26
C PRO A 73 7.66 8.62 1.82
N ASP A 74 8.14 9.73 1.25
CA ASP A 74 7.82 11.09 1.71
C ASP A 74 6.40 11.53 1.33
N GLU A 75 5.74 10.79 0.43
CA GLU A 75 4.38 11.09 -0.02
C GLU A 75 3.34 10.88 1.08
N ASP A 76 2.54 11.92 1.36
CA ASP A 76 1.50 11.92 2.40
C ASP A 76 0.47 10.79 2.22
N VAL A 77 0.14 10.47 0.96
CA VAL A 77 -0.78 9.41 0.59
C VAL A 77 -0.19 8.58 -0.54
N VAL A 78 -0.10 7.27 -0.32
CA VAL A 78 0.22 6.30 -1.35
C VAL A 78 -0.99 5.41 -1.63
N GLU A 79 -1.29 5.19 -2.90
CA GLU A 79 -2.36 4.27 -3.28
C GLU A 79 -1.88 2.82 -3.32
N VAL A 80 -2.79 1.89 -3.02
CA VAL A 80 -2.52 0.45 -2.81
C VAL A 80 -1.64 -0.20 -3.89
N PRO A 81 -1.74 0.12 -5.20
CA PRO A 81 -0.85 -0.48 -6.20
C PRO A 81 0.65 -0.32 -5.93
N TYR A 82 1.06 0.69 -5.15
CA TYR A 82 2.46 0.90 -4.78
C TYR A 82 2.93 0.08 -3.57
N LEU A 83 2.01 -0.42 -2.72
CA LEU A 83 2.35 -1.02 -1.43
C LEU A 83 3.30 -2.22 -1.55
N GLY A 84 3.06 -3.10 -2.53
CA GLY A 84 3.96 -4.24 -2.78
C GLY A 84 5.37 -3.81 -3.19
N THR A 85 5.50 -2.68 -3.90
CA THR A 85 6.82 -2.14 -4.28
C THR A 85 7.52 -1.50 -3.09
N ILE A 86 6.79 -0.75 -2.27
CA ILE A 86 7.31 -0.19 -1.02
C ILE A 86 7.82 -1.32 -0.11
N LEU A 87 7.06 -2.40 0.05
CA LEU A 87 7.44 -3.58 0.84
C LEU A 87 8.76 -4.20 0.36
N LEU A 88 8.88 -4.51 -0.94
CA LEU A 88 10.10 -5.14 -1.47
C LEU A 88 11.32 -4.20 -1.35
N ASN A 89 11.10 -2.91 -1.56
CA ASN A 89 12.14 -1.90 -1.41
C ASN A 89 12.57 -1.76 0.06
N ALA A 90 11.61 -1.72 0.99
CA ALA A 90 11.85 -1.67 2.42
C ALA A 90 12.55 -2.93 2.94
N ALA A 91 12.35 -4.09 2.29
CA ALA A 91 13.07 -5.32 2.58
C ALA A 91 14.51 -5.33 2.03
N ARG A 92 14.90 -4.30 1.27
CA ARG A 92 16.17 -4.20 0.52
C ARG A 92 16.40 -5.41 -0.41
N LEU A 93 15.31 -5.95 -0.96
CA LEU A 93 15.39 -6.97 -1.99
C LEU A 93 15.68 -6.32 -3.35
N PRO A 94 16.45 -6.98 -4.23
CA PRO A 94 16.63 -6.50 -5.59
C PRO A 94 15.27 -6.33 -6.27
N LEU A 95 14.97 -5.11 -6.73
CA LEU A 95 13.71 -4.83 -7.42
C LEU A 95 13.82 -5.26 -8.89
N PRO A 96 12.92 -6.11 -9.40
CA PRO A 96 12.82 -6.35 -10.84
C PRO A 96 12.50 -5.05 -11.60
N PRO A 97 12.78 -4.98 -12.93
CA PRO A 97 12.54 -3.78 -13.72
C PRO A 97 11.12 -3.20 -13.61
N SER A 98 10.10 -4.06 -13.52
CA SER A 98 8.70 -3.64 -13.35
C SER A 98 8.43 -2.94 -12.02
N TYR A 99 9.14 -3.32 -10.95
CA TYR A 99 9.05 -2.70 -9.64
C TYR A 99 9.86 -1.40 -9.54
N GLN A 100 11.03 -1.35 -10.19
CA GLN A 100 11.79 -0.10 -10.33
C GLN A 100 10.96 0.97 -11.06
N ALA A 101 10.38 0.61 -12.21
CA ALA A 101 9.49 1.49 -12.95
C ALA A 101 8.24 1.91 -12.15
N ARG A 102 7.70 1.02 -11.31
CA ARG A 102 6.58 1.36 -10.42
C ARG A 102 6.98 2.35 -9.32
N LEU A 103 8.19 2.25 -8.78
CA LEU A 103 8.70 3.22 -7.80
C LEU A 103 8.93 4.60 -8.44
N GLU A 104 9.45 4.65 -9.66
CA GLU A 104 9.56 5.90 -10.43
C GLU A 104 8.19 6.52 -10.70
N LEU A 105 7.20 5.68 -11.03
CA LEU A 105 5.83 6.11 -11.26
C LEU A 105 5.18 6.68 -10.00
N MET A 106 5.45 6.10 -8.83
CA MET A 106 4.98 6.61 -7.53
C MET A 106 5.44 8.04 -7.31
N ARG A 107 6.75 8.29 -7.45
CA ARG A 107 7.33 9.64 -7.30
C ARG A 107 6.81 10.60 -8.36
N LEU A 108 6.66 10.13 -9.59
CA LEU A 108 6.13 10.94 -10.70
C LEU A 108 4.69 11.41 -10.45
N CYS A 109 3.93 10.61 -9.72
CA CYS A 109 2.52 10.80 -9.44
C CYS A 109 2.21 11.21 -7.99
N ASP A 110 3.23 11.52 -7.19
CA ASP A 110 3.07 11.93 -5.78
C ASP A 110 2.23 10.91 -4.99
N GLY A 111 2.57 9.62 -5.14
CA GLY A 111 1.91 8.51 -4.46
C GLY A 111 0.54 8.12 -5.03
N ARG A 112 -0.02 8.89 -5.98
CA ARG A 112 -1.30 8.61 -6.63
C ARG A 112 -1.16 7.66 -7.82
N TYR A 113 -2.06 6.70 -7.97
CA TYR A 113 -2.08 5.74 -9.07
C TYR A 113 -3.30 5.96 -9.97
N TYR A 114 -4.49 5.85 -9.40
CA TYR A 114 -5.80 6.05 -10.04
C TYR A 114 -6.05 7.52 -10.35
N THR A 115 -5.67 8.41 -9.43
CA THR A 115 -5.88 9.87 -9.54
C THR A 115 -4.65 10.61 -10.07
N CYS A 116 -3.62 9.90 -10.54
CA CYS A 116 -2.42 10.54 -11.07
C CYS A 116 -2.74 11.46 -12.26
N ALA A 117 -2.37 12.74 -12.15
CA ALA A 117 -2.53 13.73 -13.22
C ALA A 117 -1.79 13.33 -14.52
N LYS A 118 -0.76 12.50 -14.42
CA LYS A 118 0.00 11.93 -15.55
C LYS A 118 -0.53 10.54 -15.94
N SER A 119 -1.83 10.40 -16.09
CA SER A 119 -2.52 9.13 -16.39
C SER A 119 -1.93 8.37 -17.61
N LYS A 120 -1.42 9.08 -18.62
CA LYS A 120 -0.72 8.46 -19.76
C LYS A 120 0.51 7.65 -19.34
N SER A 121 1.23 8.06 -18.30
CA SER A 121 2.37 7.32 -17.76
C SER A 121 1.93 6.03 -17.07
N ILE A 122 0.81 6.07 -16.33
CA ILE A 122 0.18 4.87 -15.73
C ILE A 122 -0.22 3.87 -16.84
N LEU A 123 -0.92 4.35 -17.87
CA LEU A 123 -1.39 3.51 -18.97
C LEU A 123 -0.22 2.93 -19.78
N SER A 124 0.83 3.71 -20.02
CA SER A 124 2.05 3.22 -20.67
C SER A 124 2.74 2.16 -19.83
N PHE A 125 2.78 2.32 -18.50
CA PHE A 125 3.29 1.31 -17.60
C PHE A 125 2.48 0.00 -17.67
N HIS A 126 1.14 0.07 -17.61
CA HIS A 126 0.28 -1.10 -17.81
C HIS A 126 0.54 -1.80 -19.14
N ARG A 127 0.66 -1.03 -20.24
CA ARG A 127 0.98 -1.59 -21.56
C ARG A 127 2.28 -2.37 -21.54
N ARG A 128 3.34 -1.81 -20.94
CA ARG A 128 4.63 -2.52 -20.80
C ARG A 128 4.52 -3.82 -20.01
N LEU A 129 3.70 -3.87 -18.94
CA LEU A 129 3.48 -5.08 -18.16
C LEU A 129 2.76 -6.17 -18.97
N MET A 130 1.78 -5.78 -19.79
CA MET A 130 1.08 -6.70 -20.70
C MET A 130 2.01 -7.20 -21.81
N ASP A 131 2.75 -6.30 -22.45
CA ASP A 131 3.67 -6.64 -23.55
C ASP A 131 4.81 -7.55 -23.07
N SER A 132 5.20 -7.46 -21.79
CA SER A 132 6.18 -8.37 -21.19
C SER A 132 5.59 -9.69 -20.67
N GLY A 133 4.28 -9.91 -20.79
CA GLY A 133 3.59 -11.10 -20.29
C GLY A 133 3.55 -11.20 -18.76
N LEU A 134 3.81 -10.11 -18.03
CA LEU A 134 3.76 -10.10 -16.56
C LEU A 134 2.32 -10.01 -16.03
N ILE A 135 1.41 -9.46 -16.83
CA ILE A 135 -0.02 -9.34 -16.52
C ILE A 135 -0.80 -9.70 -17.78
N ASP A 136 -1.90 -10.44 -17.61
CA ASP A 136 -2.88 -10.66 -18.68
C ASP A 136 -3.88 -9.50 -18.70
N GLY A 137 -4.04 -8.87 -19.86
CA GLY A 137 -4.94 -7.73 -20.06
C GLY A 137 -6.36 -8.12 -20.48
N ARG A 138 -6.71 -9.40 -20.35
CA ARG A 138 -8.04 -9.92 -20.67
C ARG A 138 -9.13 -9.43 -19.72
#